data_AF-G4RJZ0-F1
#
_entry.id   AF-G4RJZ0-F1
#
_cell.length_a   1.000
_cell.length_b   1.000
_cell.length_c   1.000
_cell.angle_alpha   90.00
_cell.angle_beta   90.00
_cell.angle_gamma   90.00
#
_symmetry.space_group_name_H-M   'P 1'
#
loop_
_entity.id
_entity.type
_entity.pdbx_description
1 polymer ?
#
loop_
_entity_poly.entity_id
_entity_poly.type
_entity_poly.pdbx_seq_one_letter_code
_entity_poly.pdbx_strand_id
1 'polypeptide(L)'
;MESVQLKKEELVERAARSVRPAVHLEMAYDVLDELSRSPEKYPEQLAKLSRIVVKVLNDVEDELEHNPQNEELQKARNRLAAWGGYVAELAKRLEEADDRERIRMVRLFCAMALAPDKLTVELKKLLKGR
;
A
#
# COMPACT_ATOMS: atom_id res chain seq x y z
N MET A 1 24.98 5.66 10.38
CA MET A 1 24.44 4.70 9.39
C MET A 1 23.10 4.14 9.82
N GLU A 2 22.99 3.63 11.06
CA GLU A 2 21.77 3.01 11.61
C GLU A 2 20.52 3.89 11.51
N SER A 3 20.61 5.19 11.84
CA SER A 3 19.48 6.13 11.77
C SER A 3 18.92 6.34 10.35
N VAL A 4 19.78 6.28 9.32
CA VAL A 4 19.34 6.43 7.91
C VAL A 4 18.65 5.16 7.45
N GLN A 5 19.19 4.00 7.83
CA GLN A 5 18.59 2.70 7.49
C GLN A 5 17.21 2.55 8.13
N LEU A 6 17.07 2.91 9.41
CA LEU A 6 15.79 2.89 10.13
C LEU A 6 14.74 3.78 9.46
N LYS A 7 15.11 5.00 9.04
CA LYS A 7 14.19 5.90 8.32
C LYS A 7 13.71 5.32 6.99
N LYS A 8 14.57 4.59 6.26
CA LYS A 8 14.18 3.95 5.00
C LYS A 8 13.21 2.80 5.22
N GLU A 9 13.48 1.94 6.19
CA GLU A 9 12.61 0.81 6.51
C GLU A 9 11.25 1.30 7.00
N GLU A 10 11.23 2.37 7.79
CA GLU A 10 10.01 3.04 8.21
C GLU A 10 9.20 3.62 7.03
N LEU A 11 9.85 4.24 6.04
CA LEU A 11 9.18 4.71 4.82
C LEU A 11 8.55 3.54 4.04
N VAL A 12 9.32 2.48 3.80
CA VAL A 12 8.84 1.29 3.09
C VAL A 12 7.64 0.68 3.82
N GLU A 13 7.72 0.58 5.15
CA GLU A 13 6.63 0.06 5.98
C GLU A 13 5.39 0.94 5.91
N ARG A 14 5.53 2.27 5.98
CA ARG A 14 4.42 3.22 5.87
C ARG A 14 3.72 3.11 4.51
N ALA A 15 4.49 3.08 3.42
CA ALA A 15 3.96 2.90 2.08
C ALA A 15 3.24 1.54 1.94
N ALA A 16 3.88 0.46 2.36
CA ALA A 16 3.30 -0.89 2.32
C ALA A 16 2.03 -0.99 3.16
N ARG A 17 2.02 -0.39 4.36
CA ARG A 17 0.84 -0.33 5.23
C ARG A 17 -0.30 0.44 4.57
N SER A 18 -0.03 1.54 3.86
CA SER A 18 -1.08 2.34 3.21
C SER A 18 -1.80 1.62 2.07
N VAL A 19 -1.09 0.80 1.28
CA VAL A 19 -1.67 0.07 0.14
C VAL A 19 -2.30 -1.28 0.52
N ARG A 20 -1.87 -1.87 1.64
CA ARG A 20 -2.27 -3.21 2.10
C ARG A 20 -3.78 -3.49 2.06
N PRO A 21 -4.67 -2.60 2.54
CA PRO A 21 -6.12 -2.84 2.42
C PRO A 21 -6.55 -3.06 0.97
N ALA A 22 -6.06 -2.23 0.05
CA ALA A 22 -6.39 -2.29 -1.36
C ALA A 22 -5.88 -3.59 -2.00
N VAL A 23 -4.63 -3.97 -1.74
CA VAL A 23 -4.04 -5.24 -2.24
C VAL A 23 -4.93 -6.43 -1.88
N HIS A 24 -5.38 -6.48 -0.64
CA HIS A 24 -6.11 -7.63 -0.14
C HIS A 24 -7.59 -7.65 -0.50
N LEU A 25 -8.25 -6.49 -0.58
CA LEU A 25 -9.65 -6.37 -0.99
C LEU A 25 -9.81 -6.69 -2.48
N GLU A 26 -8.92 -6.14 -3.30
CA GLU A 26 -8.94 -6.30 -4.76
C GLU A 26 -8.14 -7.51 -5.25
N MET A 27 -7.52 -8.26 -4.33
CA MET A 27 -6.67 -9.41 -4.64
C MET A 27 -5.55 -9.09 -5.64
N ALA A 28 -4.98 -7.88 -5.54
CA ALA A 28 -3.92 -7.36 -6.41
C ALA A 28 -2.53 -7.97 -6.14
N TYR A 29 -2.49 -9.27 -5.83
CA TYR A 29 -1.27 -9.99 -5.50
C TYR A 29 -0.37 -10.16 -6.73
N ASP A 30 -0.97 -10.28 -7.91
CA ASP A 30 -0.31 -10.33 -9.21
C ASP A 30 0.54 -9.07 -9.47
N VAL A 31 0.04 -7.89 -9.09
CA VAL A 31 0.77 -6.62 -9.20
C VAL A 31 2.01 -6.62 -8.29
N LEU A 32 1.88 -7.14 -7.06
CA LEU A 32 3.02 -7.27 -6.14
C LEU A 32 4.03 -8.34 -6.60
N ASP A 33 3.55 -9.44 -7.17
CA ASP A 33 4.40 -10.50 -7.72
C ASP A 33 5.19 -10.00 -8.93
N GLU A 34 4.55 -9.27 -9.84
CA GLU A 34 5.22 -8.64 -10.98
C GLU A 34 6.27 -7.63 -10.51
N LEU A 35 5.92 -6.79 -9.53
CA LEU A 35 6.84 -5.83 -8.93
C LEU A 35 8.05 -6.50 -8.24
N SER A 36 7.82 -7.61 -7.54
CA SER A 36 8.88 -8.38 -6.87
C SER A 36 9.85 -9.05 -7.87
N ARG A 37 9.33 -9.49 -9.02
CA ARG A 37 10.09 -10.12 -10.10
C ARG A 37 10.87 -9.11 -10.95
N SER A 38 10.29 -7.93 -11.18
CA SER A 38 10.86 -6.85 -12.00
C SER A 38 10.90 -5.53 -11.23
N PRO A 39 11.79 -5.38 -10.22
CA PRO A 39 11.88 -4.16 -9.40
C PRO A 39 12.19 -2.89 -10.19
N GLU A 40 12.81 -3.00 -11.35
CA GLU A 40 13.07 -1.89 -12.28
C GLU A 40 11.79 -1.30 -12.88
N LYS A 41 10.70 -2.09 -12.93
CA LYS A 41 9.38 -1.64 -13.41
C LYS A 41 8.53 -1.01 -12.31
N TYR A 42 9.13 -0.63 -11.18
CA TYR A 42 8.40 -0.03 -10.07
C TYR A 42 7.49 1.14 -10.47
N PRO A 43 7.83 2.06 -11.40
CA PRO A 43 6.94 3.17 -11.71
C PRO A 43 5.59 2.70 -12.26
N GLU A 44 5.61 1.69 -13.13
CA GLU A 44 4.40 1.11 -13.73
C GLU A 44 3.55 0.38 -12.69
N GLN A 45 4.18 -0.44 -11.85
CA GLN A 45 3.47 -1.24 -10.85
C GLN A 45 2.91 -0.38 -9.71
N LEU A 46 3.65 0.65 -9.26
CA LEU A 46 3.13 1.63 -8.30
C LEU A 46 1.97 2.43 -8.88
N ALA A 47 1.96 2.73 -10.18
CA ALA A 47 0.82 3.35 -10.84
C ALA A 47 -0.41 2.42 -10.88
N LYS A 48 -0.22 1.13 -11.16
CA LYS A 48 -1.30 0.12 -11.06
C LYS A 48 -1.87 0.06 -9.64
N LEU A 49 -1.01 -0.08 -8.62
CA LEU A 49 -1.43 -0.05 -7.21
C LEU A 49 -2.18 1.23 -6.86
N SER A 50 -1.74 2.39 -7.37
CA SER A 50 -2.40 3.67 -7.10
C SER A 50 -3.85 3.71 -7.61
N ARG A 51 -4.11 3.13 -8.79
CA ARG A 51 -5.48 3.02 -9.31
C ARG A 51 -6.36 2.13 -8.43
N ILE A 52 -5.79 1.04 -7.94
CA ILE A 52 -6.47 0.09 -7.04
C ILE A 52 -6.78 0.77 -5.69
N VAL A 53 -5.82 1.53 -5.14
CA VAL A 53 -6.04 2.32 -3.92
C VAL A 53 -7.17 3.32 -4.09
N VAL A 54 -7.23 4.03 -5.22
CA VAL A 54 -8.32 4.99 -5.48
C VAL A 54 -9.66 4.28 -5.56
N LYS A 55 -9.75 3.13 -6.24
CA LYS A 55 -10.98 2.33 -6.29
C LYS A 55 -11.47 1.97 -4.88
N VAL A 56 -10.58 1.39 -4.07
CA VAL A 56 -10.94 0.96 -2.70
C VAL A 56 -11.23 2.15 -1.79
N LEU A 57 -10.55 3.28 -1.98
CA LEU A 57 -10.84 4.51 -1.24
C LEU A 57 -12.28 4.97 -1.52
N ASN A 58 -12.71 4.99 -2.79
CA ASN A 58 -14.09 5.32 -3.14
C ASN A 58 -15.08 4.33 -2.51
N ASP A 59 -14.80 3.03 -2.57
CA ASP A 59 -15.67 2.02 -1.93
C ASP A 59 -15.82 2.23 -0.41
N VAL A 60 -14.73 2.63 0.26
CA VAL A 60 -14.70 2.97 1.69
C VAL A 60 -15.45 4.28 1.97
N GLU A 61 -15.31 5.29 1.10
CA GLU A 61 -16.02 6.55 1.22
C GLU A 61 -17.53 6.36 1.07
N ASP A 62 -17.97 5.61 0.06
CA ASP A 62 -19.37 5.24 -0.13
C ASP A 62 -19.95 4.52 1.11
N GLU A 63 -19.17 3.62 1.71
CA GLU A 63 -19.61 2.92 2.92
C GLU A 63 -19.67 3.85 4.15
N LEU A 64 -18.78 4.83 4.24
CA LEU A 64 -18.79 5.84 5.30
C LEU A 64 -19.98 6.79 5.19
N GLU A 65 -20.52 7.04 3.99
CA GLU A 65 -21.75 7.82 3.84
C GLU A 65 -22.94 7.13 4.55
N HIS A 66 -22.99 5.79 4.49
CA HIS A 66 -24.03 4.99 5.13
C HIS A 66 -23.72 4.71 6.61
N ASN A 67 -22.44 4.60 6.97
CA ASN A 67 -21.97 4.22 8.29
C ASN A 67 -20.89 5.19 8.83
N PRO A 68 -21.21 6.49 9.03
CA PRO A 68 -20.20 7.53 9.29
C PRO A 68 -19.44 7.34 10.60
N GLN A 69 -20.03 6.64 11.57
CA GLN A 69 -19.41 6.37 12.89
C GLN A 69 -18.56 5.09 12.91
N ASN A 70 -18.41 4.40 11.77
CA ASN A 70 -17.62 3.17 11.72
C ASN A 70 -16.12 3.49 11.76
N GLU A 71 -15.50 3.25 12.92
CA GLU A 71 -14.08 3.54 13.15
C GLU A 71 -13.14 2.78 12.21
N GLU A 72 -13.46 1.55 11.81
CA GLU A 72 -12.58 0.75 10.96
C GLU A 72 -12.57 1.30 9.53
N LEU A 73 -13.72 1.73 9.01
CA LEU A 73 -13.79 2.43 7.72
C LEU A 73 -13.04 3.77 7.76
N GLN A 74 -13.15 4.53 8.85
CA GLN A 74 -12.39 5.77 9.01
C GLN A 74 -10.87 5.53 9.04
N LYS A 75 -10.41 4.49 9.76
CA LYS A 75 -9.00 4.07 9.79
C LYS A 75 -8.53 3.66 8.39
N ALA A 76 -9.36 2.96 7.64
CA ALA A 76 -9.07 2.56 6.26
C ALA A 76 -8.94 3.75 5.33
N ARG A 77 -9.92 4.66 5.35
CA ARG A 77 -9.90 5.90 4.58
C ARG A 77 -8.61 6.68 4.83
N ASN A 78 -8.28 6.94 6.10
CA ASN A 78 -7.08 7.70 6.46
C ASN A 78 -5.79 7.02 5.97
N ARG A 79 -5.75 5.69 6.03
CA ARG A 79 -4.59 4.89 5.59
C ARG A 79 -4.45 4.88 4.07
N LEU A 80 -5.54 4.71 3.34
CA LEU A 80 -5.58 4.74 1.88
C LEU A 80 -5.27 6.14 1.35
N ALA A 81 -5.84 7.19 1.96
CA ALA A 81 -5.58 8.58 1.59
C ALA A 81 -4.11 8.99 1.79
N ALA A 82 -3.41 8.39 2.75
CA ALA A 82 -1.99 8.63 2.96
C ALA A 82 -1.08 8.03 1.87
N TRP A 83 -1.59 7.11 1.03
CA TRP A 83 -0.84 6.45 -0.02
C TRP A 83 -0.11 7.43 -0.93
N GLY A 84 -0.79 8.47 -1.42
CA GLY A 84 -0.21 9.42 -2.37
C GLY A 84 1.07 10.09 -1.85
N GLY A 85 1.11 10.41 -0.56
CA GLY A 85 2.31 10.96 0.07
C GLY A 85 3.43 9.92 0.20
N TYR A 86 3.12 8.75 0.74
CA TYR A 86 4.12 7.70 0.97
C TYR A 86 4.67 7.09 -0.32
N VAL A 87 3.85 6.91 -1.35
CA VAL A 87 4.31 6.38 -2.64
C VAL A 87 5.19 7.38 -3.37
N ALA A 88 4.91 8.67 -3.29
CA ALA A 88 5.76 9.69 -3.89
C ALA A 88 7.15 9.73 -3.23
N GLU A 89 7.19 9.64 -1.90
CA GLU A 89 8.45 9.59 -1.15
C GLU A 89 9.22 8.29 -1.43
N LEU A 90 8.52 7.14 -1.47
CA LEU A 90 9.11 5.85 -1.84
C LEU A 90 9.69 5.89 -3.27
N ALA A 91 8.92 6.36 -4.24
CA ALA A 91 9.33 6.42 -5.65
C ALA A 91 10.59 7.27 -5.82
N LYS A 92 10.65 8.45 -5.16
CA LYS A 92 11.84 9.29 -5.14
C LYS A 92 13.04 8.54 -4.56
N ARG A 93 12.85 7.81 -3.46
CA ARG A 93 13.94 7.07 -2.83
C ARG A 93 14.45 5.90 -3.68
N LEU A 94 13.57 5.25 -4.43
CA LEU A 94 13.90 4.18 -5.39
C LEU A 94 14.66 4.70 -6.61
N GLU A 95 14.34 5.92 -7.06
CA GLU A 95 15.05 6.60 -8.15
C GLU A 95 16.49 6.96 -7.74
N GLU A 96 16.68 7.43 -6.51
CA GLU A 96 17.99 7.77 -5.94
C GLU A 96 18.82 6.56 -5.48
N ALA A 97 18.24 5.36 -5.44
CA ALA A 97 18.91 4.15 -4.97
C ALA A 97 19.72 3.48 -6.09
N ASP A 98 20.84 2.86 -5.72
CA ASP A 98 21.50 1.89 -6.59
C ASP A 98 20.62 0.64 -6.80
N ASP A 99 20.95 -0.18 -7.79
CA ASP A 99 20.13 -1.34 -8.16
C ASP A 99 19.94 -2.33 -7.00
N ARG A 100 20.99 -2.56 -6.20
CA ARG A 100 20.94 -3.51 -5.09
C ARG A 100 19.98 -3.04 -4.01
N GLU A 101 20.07 -1.76 -3.65
CA GLU A 101 19.20 -1.15 -2.65
C GLU A 101 17.76 -1.03 -3.16
N ARG A 102 17.57 -0.66 -4.44
CA ARG A 102 16.24 -0.61 -5.07
C ARG A 102 15.55 -1.96 -5.01
N ILE A 103 16.23 -3.03 -5.42
CA ILE A 103 15.70 -4.40 -5.36
C ILE A 103 15.33 -4.77 -3.91
N ARG A 104 16.19 -4.44 -2.93
CA ARG A 104 15.92 -4.71 -1.51
C ARG A 104 14.68 -4.00 -1.02
N MET A 105 14.56 -2.69 -1.29
CA MET A 105 13.42 -1.87 -0.86
C MET A 105 12.11 -2.33 -1.51
N VAL A 106 12.12 -2.63 -2.81
CA VAL A 106 10.94 -3.12 -3.53
C VAL A 106 10.47 -4.46 -2.97
N ARG A 107 11.39 -5.41 -2.75
CA ARG A 107 11.01 -6.71 -2.17
C ARG A 107 10.49 -6.59 -0.75
N LEU A 108 11.09 -5.72 0.06
CA LEU A 108 10.60 -5.42 1.41
C LEU A 108 9.19 -4.80 1.36
N PHE A 109 8.97 -3.84 0.46
CA PHE A 109 7.65 -3.26 0.21
C PHE A 109 6.62 -4.34 -0.15
N CYS A 110 6.91 -5.20 -1.13
CA CYS A 110 6.00 -6.28 -1.54
C CYS A 110 5.69 -7.22 -0.37
N ALA A 111 6.70 -7.66 0.39
CA ALA A 111 6.50 -8.55 1.53
C ALA A 111 5.61 -7.92 2.60
N MET A 112 5.82 -6.64 2.93
CA MET A 112 5.03 -5.92 3.92
C MET A 112 3.61 -5.58 3.44
N ALA A 113 3.44 -5.32 2.14
CA ALA A 113 2.14 -5.01 1.54
C ALA A 113 1.25 -6.26 1.44
N LEU A 114 1.85 -7.45 1.28
CA LEU A 114 1.18 -8.74 1.18
C LEU A 114 0.73 -9.31 2.53
N ALA A 115 1.36 -8.91 3.63
CA ALA A 115 1.04 -9.41 4.96
C ALA A 115 -0.28 -8.78 5.48
N PRO A 116 -1.36 -9.56 5.71
CA PRO A 116 -2.61 -8.98 6.19
C PRO A 116 -2.48 -8.50 7.64
N ASP A 117 -3.27 -7.48 7.98
CA ASP A 117 -3.43 -7.02 9.35
C ASP A 117 -4.90 -6.98 9.78
N LYS A 118 -5.15 -6.70 11.06
CA LYS A 118 -6.51 -6.68 11.62
C LYS A 118 -7.45 -5.78 10.82
N LEU A 119 -7.01 -4.57 10.46
CA LEU A 119 -7.83 -3.62 9.69
C LEU A 119 -8.22 -4.22 8.33
N THR A 120 -7.26 -4.85 7.65
CA THR A 120 -7.50 -5.49 6.36
C THR A 120 -8.53 -6.63 6.45
N VAL A 121 -8.46 -7.43 7.52
CA VAL A 121 -9.43 -8.51 7.77
C VAL A 121 -10.82 -7.97 8.08
N GLU A 122 -10.92 -6.90 8.89
CA GLU A 122 -12.21 -6.28 9.20
C GLU A 122 -12.83 -5.60 7.98
N LEU A 123 -12.04 -4.89 7.16
CA LEU A 123 -12.54 -4.29 5.92
C LEU A 123 -13.11 -5.30 4.94
N LYS A 124 -12.48 -6.49 4.84
CA LYS A 124 -13.06 -7.58 4.04
C LYS A 124 -14.45 -7.97 4.52
N LYS A 125 -14.74 -7.95 5.81
CA LYS A 125 -16.08 -8.29 6.32
C LYS A 125 -17.08 -7.18 6.02
N LEU A 126 -16.64 -5.92 6.15
CA LEU A 126 -17.48 -4.74 5.94
C LEU A 126 -17.86 -4.56 4.47
N LEU A 127 -16.92 -4.80 3.55
CA LEU A 127 -17.12 -4.53 2.12
C LEU A 127 -17.52 -5.76 1.29
N LYS A 128 -17.33 -7.00 1.77
CA LYS A 128 -17.79 -8.23 1.06
C LYS A 128 -19.32 -8.41 1.05
N GLY A 129 -20.07 -7.53 1.71
CA GLY A 129 -21.54 -7.53 1.63
C GLY A 129 -22.10 -6.97 0.32
N ARG A 130 -21.26 -6.68 -0.68
CA ARG A 130 -21.63 -6.13 -1.99
C ARG A 130 -21.55 -7.18 -3.09
#